data_AF-A0A9D7FTV8-F1
#
_entry.id   AF-A0A9D7FTV8-F1
#
_cell.length_a   1.000
_cell.length_b   1.000
_cell.length_c   1.000
_cell.angle_alpha   90.00
_cell.angle_beta   90.00
_cell.angle_gamma   90.00
#
_symmetry.space_group_name_H-M   'P 1'
#
loop_
_entity.id
_entity.type
_entity.pdbx_description
1 polymer ?
#
loop_
_entity_poly.entity_id
_entity_poly.type
_entity_poly.pdbx_seq_one_letter_code
_entity_poly.pdbx_strand_id
1 'polypeptide(L)'
;MNHIWLYIRQEDLAVEWEQLSDEGRDVSSLQKEYDLLRSSDLENSPEMQARARQLLDQAQSLPLREDYPFAEPSGLEEIRALRPSGPRRMTSYLPNEELLDRVHAAWLGRCSEIF
;
A
#
# COMPACT_ATOMS: atom_id res chain seq x y z
N MET A 1 -6.22 5.31 -10.51
CA MET A 1 -5.08 5.77 -11.35
C MET A 1 -5.09 4.85 -12.55
N ASN A 2 -5.21 5.34 -13.79
CA ASN A 2 -5.41 4.46 -14.95
C ASN A 2 -4.23 3.46 -15.07
N HIS A 3 -4.39 2.23 -14.59
CA HIS A 3 -3.34 1.20 -14.41
C HIS A 3 -2.94 0.53 -15.73
N ILE A 4 -2.97 1.28 -16.84
CA ILE A 4 -2.82 0.78 -18.21
C ILE A 4 -1.48 0.05 -18.42
N TRP A 5 -0.45 0.43 -17.66
CA TRP A 5 0.91 -0.12 -17.77
C TRP A 5 1.19 -1.26 -16.78
N LEU A 6 0.28 -1.52 -15.83
CA LEU A 6 0.48 -2.54 -14.80
C LEU A 6 -0.04 -3.89 -15.32
N TYR A 7 0.87 -4.86 -15.41
CA TYR A 7 0.50 -6.26 -15.57
C TYR A 7 0.24 -6.84 -14.19
N ILE A 8 -1.00 -7.26 -13.93
CA ILE A 8 -1.45 -7.65 -12.60
C ILE A 8 -1.33 -9.16 -12.46
N ARG A 9 -0.46 -9.65 -11.57
CA ARG A 9 -0.43 -11.06 -11.21
C ARG A 9 -1.51 -11.37 -10.18
N GLN A 10 -1.85 -12.63 -10.03
CA GLN A 10 -2.75 -13.11 -8.98
C GLN A 10 -2.26 -12.68 -7.58
N GLU A 11 -0.95 -12.67 -7.35
CA GLU A 11 -0.36 -12.18 -6.09
C GLU A 11 -0.63 -10.69 -5.88
N ASP A 12 -0.38 -9.87 -6.92
CA ASP A 12 -0.58 -8.42 -6.87
C ASP A 12 -2.06 -8.10 -6.59
N LEU A 13 -2.99 -8.81 -7.24
CA LEU A 13 -4.43 -8.65 -7.00
C LEU A 13 -4.83 -8.98 -5.55
N ALA A 14 -4.19 -9.97 -4.90
CA ALA A 14 -4.43 -10.24 -3.49
C ALA A 14 -3.97 -9.10 -2.59
N VAL A 15 -2.73 -8.66 -2.82
CA VAL A 15 -2.09 -7.63 -2.00
C VAL A 15 -2.89 -6.34 -2.06
N GLU A 16 -3.26 -5.90 -3.27
CA GLU A 16 -4.08 -4.69 -3.45
C GLU A 16 -5.46 -4.84 -2.79
N TRP A 17 -6.05 -6.04 -2.81
CA TRP A 17 -7.32 -6.29 -2.14
C TRP A 17 -7.22 -6.23 -0.61
N GLU A 18 -6.15 -6.76 -0.05
CA GLU A 18 -5.86 -6.65 1.39
C GLU A 18 -5.60 -5.19 1.78
N GLN A 19 -4.83 -4.45 0.98
CA GLN A 19 -4.60 -3.02 1.18
C GLN A 19 -5.90 -2.21 1.20
N LEU A 20 -6.85 -2.49 0.31
CA LEU A 20 -8.16 -1.83 0.34
C LEU A 20 -8.91 -2.08 1.66
N SER A 21 -8.82 -3.29 2.21
CA SER A 21 -9.42 -3.63 3.50
C SER A 21 -8.71 -2.90 4.65
N ASP A 22 -7.38 -2.85 4.61
CA ASP A 22 -6.54 -2.16 5.61
C ASP A 22 -6.78 -0.66 5.61
N GLU A 23 -6.94 -0.04 4.43
CA GLU A 23 -7.36 1.37 4.27
C GLU A 23 -8.83 1.61 4.68
N GLY A 24 -9.57 0.55 5.02
CA GLY A 24 -10.95 0.67 5.48
C GLY A 24 -12.00 0.83 4.38
N ARG A 25 -11.68 0.55 3.11
CA ARG A 25 -12.63 0.65 1.99
C ARG A 25 -13.74 -0.40 2.09
N ASP A 26 -14.97 -0.02 1.74
CA ASP A 26 -16.09 -0.96 1.65
C ASP A 26 -16.10 -1.71 0.30
N VAL A 27 -15.38 -2.84 0.26
CA VAL A 27 -15.25 -3.69 -0.93
C VAL A 27 -16.41 -4.65 -1.17
N SER A 28 -17.46 -4.63 -0.34
CA SER A 28 -18.56 -5.60 -0.38
C SER A 28 -19.25 -5.69 -1.74
N SER A 29 -19.40 -4.54 -2.40
CA SER A 29 -20.00 -4.43 -3.73
C SER A 29 -19.18 -5.08 -4.86
N LEU A 30 -17.87 -5.22 -4.67
CA LEU A 30 -16.92 -5.71 -5.67
C LEU A 30 -16.45 -7.15 -5.41
N GLN A 31 -16.81 -7.75 -4.27
CA GLN A 31 -16.36 -9.08 -3.85
C GLN A 31 -16.56 -10.17 -4.91
N LYS A 32 -17.71 -10.18 -5.59
CA LYS A 32 -18.02 -11.17 -6.62
C LYS A 32 -17.07 -11.10 -7.81
N GLU A 33 -16.71 -9.89 -8.22
CA GLU A 33 -15.78 -9.66 -9.33
C GLU A 33 -14.36 -10.07 -8.94
N TYR A 34 -13.97 -9.75 -7.70
CA TYR A 34 -12.71 -10.20 -7.14
C TYR A 34 -12.60 -11.73 -7.13
N ASP A 35 -13.60 -12.44 -6.60
CA ASP A 35 -13.60 -13.90 -6.53
C ASP A 35 -13.51 -14.55 -7.93
N LEU A 36 -14.19 -13.96 -8.91
CA LEU A 36 -14.12 -14.38 -10.32
C LEU A 36 -12.70 -14.21 -10.87
N LEU A 37 -12.07 -13.06 -10.65
CA LEU A 37 -10.71 -12.81 -11.12
C LEU A 37 -9.70 -13.72 -10.40
N ARG A 38 -9.91 -13.98 -9.11
CA ARG A 38 -9.08 -14.87 -8.28
C ARG A 38 -9.08 -16.32 -8.75
N SER A 39 -10.17 -16.76 -9.37
CA SER A 39 -10.33 -18.11 -9.90
C SER A 39 -10.10 -18.21 -11.42
N SER A 40 -9.80 -17.09 -12.08
CA SER A 40 -9.55 -17.03 -13.52
C SER A 40 -8.08 -17.20 -13.88
N ASP A 41 -7.83 -17.45 -15.17
CA ASP A 41 -6.48 -17.42 -15.77
C ASP A 41 -6.07 -15.97 -16.05
N LEU A 42 -5.85 -15.22 -14.97
CA LEU A 42 -5.63 -13.77 -15.01
C LEU A 42 -4.38 -13.41 -15.82
N GLU A 43 -3.29 -14.15 -15.67
CA GLU A 43 -2.02 -13.88 -16.32
C GLU A 43 -2.05 -14.09 -17.83
N ASN A 44 -2.78 -15.10 -18.31
CA ASN A 44 -2.79 -15.46 -19.72
C ASN A 44 -4.00 -14.90 -20.49
N SER A 45 -4.93 -14.24 -19.81
CA SER A 45 -6.12 -13.64 -20.43
C SER A 45 -6.07 -12.11 -20.44
N PRO A 46 -5.89 -11.47 -21.62
CA PRO A 46 -5.94 -10.02 -21.75
C PRO A 46 -7.27 -9.40 -21.29
N GLU A 47 -8.37 -10.15 -21.44
CA GLU A 47 -9.69 -9.73 -20.96
C GLU A 47 -9.75 -9.68 -19.44
N MET A 48 -9.26 -10.72 -18.76
CA MET A 48 -9.21 -10.74 -17.29
C MET A 48 -8.27 -9.67 -16.75
N GLN A 49 -7.14 -9.42 -17.42
CA GLN A 49 -6.24 -8.30 -17.10
C GLN A 49 -6.97 -6.94 -17.16
N ALA A 50 -7.79 -6.72 -18.20
CA ALA A 50 -8.55 -5.49 -18.32
C ALA A 50 -9.60 -5.34 -17.21
N ARG A 51 -10.28 -6.43 -16.87
CA ARG A 51 -11.25 -6.47 -15.76
C ARG A 51 -10.59 -6.24 -14.41
N ALA A 52 -9.40 -6.81 -14.16
CA ALA A 52 -8.65 -6.57 -12.94
C ALA A 52 -8.22 -5.12 -12.79
N ARG A 53 -7.75 -4.47 -13.88
CA ARG A 53 -7.46 -3.02 -13.85
C ARG A 53 -8.71 -2.20 -13.52
N GLN A 54 -9.83 -2.53 -14.15
CA GLN A 54 -11.09 -1.84 -13.91
C GLN A 54 -11.57 -2.04 -12.46
N LEU A 55 -11.45 -3.25 -11.92
CA LEU A 55 -11.78 -3.55 -10.53
C LEU A 55 -10.96 -2.67 -9.58
N LEU A 56 -9.63 -2.61 -9.74
CA LEU A 56 -8.76 -1.81 -8.87
C LEU A 56 -9.03 -0.31 -9.01
N ASP A 57 -9.28 0.18 -10.22
CA ASP A 57 -9.66 1.58 -10.44
C ASP A 57 -10.98 1.95 -9.76
N GLN A 58 -11.97 1.06 -9.83
CA GLN A 58 -13.25 1.24 -9.13
C GLN A 58 -13.07 1.21 -7.62
N ALA A 59 -12.26 0.28 -7.12
CA ALA A 59 -12.07 0.07 -5.69
C ALA A 59 -11.44 1.28 -4.98
N GLN A 60 -10.52 1.99 -5.62
CA GLN A 60 -9.92 3.23 -5.08
C GLN A 60 -10.94 4.33 -4.78
N SER A 61 -12.08 4.32 -5.48
CA SER A 61 -13.15 5.32 -5.31
C SER A 61 -14.21 4.92 -4.28
N LEU A 62 -14.11 3.73 -3.69
CA LEU A 62 -15.07 3.25 -2.71
C LEU A 62 -15.05 4.08 -1.43
N PRO A 63 -16.21 4.26 -0.77
CA PRO A 63 -16.26 4.91 0.52
C PRO A 63 -15.53 4.08 1.59
N LEU A 64 -15.12 4.75 2.67
CA LEU A 64 -14.69 4.06 3.88
C LEU A 64 -15.91 3.38 4.54
N ARG A 65 -15.67 2.24 5.19
CA ARG A 65 -16.67 1.58 6.03
C ARG A 65 -17.04 2.49 7.21
N GLU A 66 -18.32 2.48 7.59
CA GLU A 66 -18.83 3.30 8.70
C GLU A 66 -18.14 2.98 10.05
N ASP A 67 -17.65 1.74 10.20
CA ASP A 67 -16.99 1.25 11.41
C ASP A 67 -15.46 1.35 11.38
N TYR A 68 -14.87 2.01 10.37
CA TYR A 68 -13.42 2.16 10.26
C TYR A 68 -12.86 3.06 11.39
N PRO A 69 -11.98 2.56 12.27
CA PRO A 69 -11.63 3.24 13.51
C PRO A 69 -10.53 4.31 13.36
N PHE A 70 -9.88 4.37 12.20
CA PHE A 70 -8.71 5.22 11.98
C PHE A 70 -9.06 6.47 11.17
N ALA A 71 -8.40 7.58 11.49
CA ALA A 71 -8.47 8.82 10.74
C ALA A 71 -7.14 9.02 10.01
N GLU A 72 -7.18 9.00 8.67
CA GLU A 72 -6.00 9.10 7.80
C GLU A 72 -6.01 10.40 6.99
N PRO A 73 -5.76 11.54 7.63
CA PRO A 73 -5.68 12.82 6.92
C PRO A 73 -4.41 12.90 6.06
N SER A 74 -4.53 13.53 4.90
CA SER A 74 -3.37 13.87 4.05
C SER A 74 -2.83 15.29 4.31
N GLY A 75 -3.63 16.17 4.91
CA GLY A 75 -3.25 17.55 5.19
C GLY A 75 -2.40 17.69 6.44
N LEU A 76 -1.36 18.54 6.37
CA LEU A 76 -0.44 18.73 7.49
C LEU A 76 -1.13 19.22 8.77
N GLU A 77 -2.11 20.12 8.66
CA GLU A 77 -2.83 20.66 9.83
C GLU A 77 -3.69 19.59 10.51
N GLU A 78 -4.37 18.75 9.72
CA GLU A 78 -5.20 17.66 10.22
C GLU A 78 -4.32 16.56 10.85
N ILE A 79 -3.20 16.20 10.21
CA ILE A 79 -2.19 15.30 10.78
C ILE A 79 -1.70 15.85 12.13
N ARG A 80 -1.42 17.16 12.20
CA ARG A 80 -0.97 17.79 13.45
C ARG A 80 -2.01 17.77 14.56
N ALA A 81 -3.30 17.83 14.21
CA ALA A 81 -4.41 17.81 15.13
C ALA A 81 -4.73 16.39 15.64
N LEU A 82 -4.69 15.39 14.77
CA LEU A 82 -5.03 14.00 15.09
C LEU A 82 -3.87 13.22 15.71
N ARG A 83 -2.63 13.60 15.44
CA ARG A 83 -1.47 12.89 16.01
C ARG A 83 -1.48 12.97 17.55
N PRO A 84 -1.14 11.88 18.25
CA PRO A 84 -0.93 11.90 19.69
C PRO A 84 0.18 12.87 20.13
N SER A 85 0.13 13.32 21.38
CA SER A 85 1.24 14.05 21.98
C SER A 85 2.43 13.12 22.20
N GLY A 86 3.62 13.54 21.76
CA GLY A 86 4.84 12.73 21.88
C GLY A 86 6.10 13.55 21.58
N PRO A 87 7.29 13.00 21.86
CA PRO A 87 8.56 13.65 21.57
C PRO A 87 8.69 13.91 20.07
N ARG A 88 8.87 15.18 19.70
CA ARG A 88 9.02 15.63 18.29
C ARG A 88 10.47 15.84 17.88
N ARG A 89 11.38 15.51 18.77
CA ARG A 89 12.83 15.63 18.59
C ARG A 89 13.45 14.39 19.21
N MET A 90 14.32 13.75 18.45
CA MET A 90 15.22 12.77 19.03
C MET A 90 16.20 13.50 19.95
N THR A 91 16.36 12.99 21.16
CA THR A 91 17.28 13.56 22.16
C THR A 91 18.69 12.99 22.05
N SER A 92 18.86 11.85 21.38
CA SER A 92 20.15 11.23 21.12
C SER A 92 20.62 11.54 19.70
N TYR A 93 21.80 12.14 19.60
CA TYR A 93 22.53 12.27 18.35
C TYR A 93 23.79 11.41 18.47
N LEU A 94 24.01 10.55 17.48
CA LEU A 94 25.29 9.88 17.33
C LEU A 94 26.32 10.88 16.80
N PRO A 95 27.60 10.77 17.21
CA PRO A 95 28.68 11.45 16.51
C PRO A 95 28.63 11.14 15.01
N ASN A 96 29.01 12.11 14.17
CA ASN A 96 28.94 11.96 12.71
C ASN A 96 29.72 10.73 12.21
N GLU A 97 30.83 10.37 12.86
CA GLU A 97 31.62 9.18 12.52
C GLU A 97 30.85 7.88 12.75
N GLU A 98 30.13 7.75 13.86
CA GLU A 98 29.34 6.58 14.18
C GLU A 98 28.08 6.51 13.31
N LEU A 99 27.45 7.66 13.03
CA LEU A 99 26.34 7.73 12.08
C LEU A 99 26.79 7.30 10.69
N LEU A 100 27.95 7.78 10.22
CA LEU A 100 28.52 7.42 8.93
C LEU A 100 28.80 5.93 8.87
N ASP A 101 29.46 5.35 9.88
CA ASP A 101 29.76 3.92 9.93
C ASP A 101 28.49 3.07 9.83
N ARG A 102 27.45 3.40 10.61
CA ARG A 102 26.17 2.66 10.60
C ARG A 102 25.42 2.79 9.28
N VAL A 103 25.33 4.00 8.73
CA VAL A 103 24.67 4.23 7.43
C VAL A 103 25.45 3.55 6.31
N HIS A 104 26.77 3.64 6.34
CA HIS A 104 27.64 3.01 5.35
C HIS A 104 27.57 1.48 5.42
N ALA A 105 27.58 0.89 6.62
CA ALA A 105 27.40 -0.55 6.80
C ALA A 105 26.02 -1.02 6.32
N ALA A 106 24.94 -0.28 6.62
CA ALA A 106 23.60 -0.60 6.11
C ALA A 106 23.53 -0.50 4.58
N TRP A 107 24.13 0.54 4.00
CA TRP A 107 24.23 0.71 2.56
C TRP A 107 25.03 -0.41 1.90
N LEU A 108 26.22 -0.72 2.43
CA LEU A 108 27.06 -1.81 1.94
C LEU A 108 26.33 -3.14 2.05
N GLY A 109 25.70 -3.46 3.18
CA GLY A 109 24.91 -4.67 3.35
C GLY A 109 23.81 -4.80 2.31
N ARG A 110 23.10 -3.70 1.99
CA ARG A 110 22.09 -3.69 0.93
C ARG A 110 22.69 -3.86 -0.47
N CYS A 111 23.88 -3.30 -0.73
CA CYS A 111 24.57 -3.43 -2.01
C CYS A 111 25.28 -4.78 -2.18
N SER A 112 25.69 -5.43 -1.09
CA SER A 112 26.39 -6.72 -1.08
C SER A 112 25.45 -7.90 -0.88
N GLU A 113 24.15 -7.68 -0.65
CA GLU A 113 23.09 -8.67 -0.84
C GLU A 113 23.00 -9.07 -2.33
N ILE A 114 23.92 -9.94 -2.74
CA ILE A 114 23.81 -10.83 -3.89
C ILE A 114 23.34 -12.18 -3.30
N PHE A 115 22.19 -12.67 -3.75
CA PHE A 115 21.68 -14.02 -3.46
C PHE A 115 22.70 -15.11 -3.79
#